data_AF-A0A5E8AU16-F1
#
_entry.id   AF-A0A5E8AU16-F1
#
_cell.length_a   1.000
_cell.length_b   1.000
_cell.length_c   1.000
_cell.angle_alpha   90.00
_cell.angle_beta   90.00
_cell.angle_gamma   90.00
#
_symmetry.space_group_name_H-M   'P 1'
#
loop_
_entity.id
_entity.type
_entity.pdbx_description
1 polymer ?
#
loop_
_entity_poly.entity_id
_entity_poly.type
_entity_poly.pdbx_seq_one_letter_code
_entity_poly.pdbx_strand_id
1 'polypeptide(L)'
;MEEQASGFLLAWHNFMENGAYILIALAVAIYIITKLRISSFKELKQKYDFTSKYESKLLWVMHLCIALAITAYANTYKDETVELNFVWFFVRLFITIAIGTLYGYVAFLILKFYYPTAQSKRLKKFRYTPRVNPKTGNKMKLLSEEEEDVYLDEGMQAEENIFSVDYDVWIDQETGETKIEKYPGNLIAIECDRCGFQTLKLESEEIISEATETEEGKIVQHYKCSYCNRIKHKDKKLGLVRKDGQFIVPENATFVDDPLGGKKVILIKVEIHAKDGESKSFEFQNLKEAQKFMDEFDFDRVVEK
;
A
#
# COMPACT_ATOMS: atom_id res chain seq x y z
N MET A 1 35.58 -37.62 -15.30
CA MET A 1 34.47 -36.99 -14.56
C MET A 1 35.00 -36.01 -13.51
N GLU A 2 36.00 -36.38 -12.70
CA GLU A 2 36.57 -35.49 -11.64
C GLU A 2 37.11 -34.15 -12.18
N GLU A 3 37.87 -34.16 -13.28
CA GLU A 3 38.47 -32.93 -13.85
C GLU A 3 37.43 -31.95 -14.47
N GLN A 4 36.29 -32.48 -14.92
CA GLN A 4 35.19 -31.67 -15.45
C GLN A 4 34.30 -31.10 -14.32
N ALA A 5 34.18 -31.83 -13.20
CA ALA A 5 33.48 -31.37 -12.02
C ALA A 5 34.24 -30.24 -11.29
N SER A 6 35.57 -30.30 -11.22
CA SER A 6 36.37 -29.23 -10.61
C SER A 6 36.32 -27.91 -11.39
N GLY A 7 36.39 -27.97 -12.73
CA GLY A 7 36.25 -26.79 -13.59
C GLY A 7 34.87 -26.12 -13.46
N PHE A 8 33.80 -26.92 -13.35
CA PHE A 8 32.46 -26.42 -13.09
C PHE A 8 32.36 -25.74 -11.72
N LEU A 9 32.88 -26.36 -10.65
CA LEU A 9 32.80 -25.79 -9.30
C LEU A 9 33.57 -24.47 -9.18
N LEU A 10 34.72 -24.34 -9.84
CA LEU A 10 35.45 -23.08 -9.89
C LEU A 10 34.67 -21.98 -10.62
N ALA A 11 34.07 -22.30 -11.77
CA ALA A 11 33.24 -21.35 -12.51
C ALA A 11 31.98 -20.96 -11.72
N TRP A 12 31.35 -21.92 -11.05
CA TRP A 12 30.21 -21.72 -10.16
C TRP A 12 30.56 -20.83 -8.98
N HIS A 13 31.67 -21.11 -8.29
CA HIS A 13 32.16 -20.32 -7.17
C HIS A 13 32.34 -18.85 -7.58
N ASN A 14 33.09 -18.61 -8.64
CA ASN A 14 33.34 -17.26 -9.16
C ASN A 14 32.03 -16.55 -9.57
N PHE A 15 31.11 -17.27 -10.21
CA PHE A 15 29.81 -16.69 -10.60
C PHE A 15 28.99 -16.28 -9.38
N MET A 16 28.88 -17.16 -8.39
CA MET A 16 28.07 -16.94 -7.20
C MET A 16 28.67 -15.86 -6.28
N GLU A 17 30.00 -15.85 -6.11
CA GLU A 17 30.69 -14.84 -5.30
C GLU A 17 30.58 -13.44 -5.93
N ASN A 18 30.91 -13.30 -7.22
CA ASN A 18 30.76 -12.02 -7.92
C ASN A 18 29.30 -11.56 -7.96
N GLY A 19 28.36 -12.50 -8.18
CA GLY A 19 26.93 -12.23 -8.12
C GLY A 19 26.49 -11.71 -6.75
N ALA A 20 26.99 -12.30 -5.66
CA ALA A 20 26.70 -11.84 -4.30
C ALA A 20 27.19 -10.40 -4.06
N TYR A 21 28.41 -10.06 -4.50
CA TYR A 21 28.94 -8.71 -4.36
C TYR A 21 28.13 -7.67 -5.16
N ILE A 22 27.73 -8.02 -6.40
CA ILE A 22 26.87 -7.17 -7.22
C ILE A 22 25.52 -6.93 -6.53
N LEU A 23 24.90 -7.98 -5.98
CA LEU A 23 23.62 -7.89 -5.28
C LEU A 23 23.70 -7.05 -4.01
N ILE A 24 24.78 -7.16 -3.24
CA ILE A 24 25.02 -6.30 -2.06
C ILE A 24 25.21 -4.84 -2.50
N ALA A 25 26.02 -4.58 -3.53
CA ALA A 25 26.22 -3.24 -4.06
C ALA A 25 24.88 -2.62 -4.55
N LEU A 26 24.04 -3.42 -5.22
CA LEU A 26 22.71 -3.02 -5.64
C LEU A 26 21.80 -2.69 -4.45
N ALA A 27 21.78 -3.52 -3.40
CA ALA A 27 21.01 -3.26 -2.20
C ALA A 27 21.42 -1.94 -1.53
N VAL A 28 22.73 -1.69 -1.40
CA VAL A 28 23.28 -0.44 -0.86
C VAL A 28 22.89 0.74 -1.75
N ALA A 29 22.99 0.60 -3.08
CA ALA A 29 22.61 1.63 -4.03
C ALA A 29 21.11 1.97 -3.90
N ILE A 30 20.22 0.98 -3.82
CA ILE A 30 18.77 1.19 -3.64
C ILE A 30 18.52 1.99 -2.35
N TYR A 31 19.17 1.62 -1.24
CA TYR A 31 19.02 2.34 0.02
C TYR A 31 19.47 3.80 -0.10
N ILE A 32 20.68 4.03 -0.60
CA ILE A 32 21.28 5.36 -0.73
C ILE A 32 20.43 6.22 -1.67
N ILE A 33 20.06 5.71 -2.85
CA ILE A 33 19.23 6.44 -3.83
C ILE A 33 17.89 6.82 -3.20
N THR A 34 17.25 5.91 -2.46
CA THR A 34 15.96 6.19 -1.79
C THR A 34 16.11 7.32 -0.78
N LYS A 35 17.15 7.31 0.05
CA LYS A 35 17.39 8.35 1.05
C LYS A 35 17.79 9.69 0.43
N LEU A 36 18.66 9.67 -0.58
CA LEU A 36 19.02 10.86 -1.35
C LEU A 36 17.80 11.47 -2.04
N ARG A 37 16.93 10.63 -2.64
CA ARG A 37 15.71 11.09 -3.29
C ARG A 37 14.78 11.80 -2.31
N ILE A 38 14.53 11.22 -1.13
CA ILE A 38 13.72 11.86 -0.08
C ILE A 38 14.36 13.17 0.39
N SER A 39 15.69 13.20 0.53
CA SER A 39 16.39 14.41 0.96
C SER A 39 16.39 15.51 -0.11
N SER A 40 16.36 15.16 -1.39
CA SER A 40 16.41 16.11 -2.51
C SER A 40 15.12 16.92 -2.70
N PHE A 41 13.98 16.43 -2.20
CA PHE A 41 12.72 17.16 -2.28
C PHE A 41 12.79 18.41 -1.40
N LYS A 42 12.44 19.56 -1.99
CA LYS A 42 12.34 20.83 -1.26
C LYS A 42 11.06 20.89 -0.44
N GLU A 43 9.95 20.48 -1.07
CA GLU A 43 8.64 20.51 -0.43
C GLU A 43 8.43 19.31 0.49
N LEU A 44 7.81 19.57 1.64
CA LEU A 44 7.49 18.54 2.60
C LEU A 44 6.38 17.60 2.10
N LYS A 45 5.45 18.10 1.29
CA LYS A 45 4.44 17.28 0.61
C LYS A 45 5.06 16.22 -0.31
N GLN A 46 6.04 16.60 -1.12
CA GLN A 46 6.75 15.66 -1.98
C GLN A 46 7.48 14.57 -1.18
N LYS A 47 8.06 14.93 -0.03
CA LYS A 47 8.66 13.94 0.90
C LYS A 47 7.61 12.99 1.44
N TYR A 48 6.45 13.49 1.83
CA TYR A 48 5.32 12.69 2.29
C TYR A 48 4.88 11.70 1.21
N ASP A 49 4.60 12.17 -0.01
CA ASP A 49 4.05 11.35 -1.09
C ASP A 49 5.00 10.24 -1.50
N PHE A 50 6.28 10.57 -1.65
CA PHE A 50 7.29 9.57 -1.99
C PHE A 50 7.45 8.54 -0.86
N THR A 51 7.51 9.01 0.39
CA THR A 51 7.68 8.15 1.57
C THR A 51 6.49 7.20 1.72
N SER A 52 5.27 7.70 1.59
CA SER A 52 4.04 6.91 1.74
C SER A 52 3.91 5.85 0.63
N LYS A 53 4.17 6.24 -0.62
CA LYS A 53 3.90 5.37 -1.78
C LYS A 53 5.00 4.36 -2.11
N TYR A 54 6.27 4.74 -1.93
CA TYR A 54 7.39 3.97 -2.48
C TYR A 54 8.39 3.44 -1.45
N GLU A 55 8.56 4.07 -0.29
CA GLU A 55 9.67 3.73 0.62
C GLU A 55 9.63 2.26 1.08
N SER A 56 8.48 1.76 1.54
CA SER A 56 8.35 0.36 1.98
C SER A 56 8.60 -0.64 0.85
N LYS A 57 8.18 -0.33 -0.38
CA LYS A 57 8.37 -1.19 -1.55
C LYS A 57 9.85 -1.28 -1.93
N LEU A 58 10.54 -0.14 -1.97
CA LEU A 58 11.98 -0.09 -2.28
C LEU A 58 12.82 -0.78 -1.20
N LEU A 59 12.45 -0.62 0.08
CA LEU A 59 13.09 -1.35 1.17
C LEU A 59 12.88 -2.86 1.07
N TRP A 60 11.72 -3.32 0.60
CA TRP A 60 11.50 -4.74 0.34
C TRP A 60 12.39 -5.26 -0.78
N VAL A 61 12.49 -4.55 -1.90
CA VAL A 61 13.38 -4.91 -3.02
C VAL A 61 14.86 -4.95 -2.57
N MET A 62 15.27 -4.02 -1.71
CA MET A 62 16.61 -4.04 -1.10
C MET A 62 16.85 -5.32 -0.30
N HIS A 63 15.92 -5.74 0.56
CA HIS A 63 16.07 -6.98 1.34
C HIS A 63 16.02 -8.23 0.47
N LEU A 64 15.26 -8.22 -0.63
CA LEU A 64 15.29 -9.30 -1.62
C LEU A 64 16.69 -9.46 -2.24
N CYS A 65 17.34 -8.34 -2.60
CA CYS A 65 18.72 -8.37 -3.10
C CYS A 65 19.69 -8.95 -2.07
N ILE A 66 19.55 -8.57 -0.79
CA ILE A 66 20.37 -9.11 0.30
C ILE A 66 20.10 -10.61 0.51
N ALA A 67 18.83 -11.05 0.47
CA ALA A 67 18.47 -12.46 0.58
C ALA A 67 19.14 -13.31 -0.51
N LEU A 68 19.08 -12.83 -1.75
CA LEU A 68 19.74 -13.48 -2.90
C LEU A 68 21.26 -13.47 -2.76
N ALA A 69 21.85 -12.38 -2.25
CA ALA A 69 23.29 -12.32 -2.00
C ALA A 69 23.73 -13.31 -0.92
N ILE A 70 22.96 -13.44 0.17
CA ILE A 70 23.22 -14.42 1.23
C ILE A 70 23.14 -15.83 0.66
N THR A 71 22.10 -16.15 -0.12
CA THR A 71 21.99 -17.46 -0.77
C THR A 71 23.18 -17.71 -1.69
N ALA A 72 23.56 -16.72 -2.51
CA ALA A 72 24.66 -16.87 -3.46
C ALA A 72 26.01 -17.09 -2.76
N TYR A 73 26.34 -16.25 -1.78
CA TYR A 73 27.58 -16.35 -1.02
C TYR A 73 27.64 -17.61 -0.15
N ALA A 74 26.56 -17.97 0.54
CA ALA A 74 26.55 -19.20 1.32
C ALA A 74 26.70 -20.46 0.44
N ASN A 75 26.35 -20.37 -0.85
CA ASN A 75 26.50 -21.45 -1.81
C ASN A 75 27.93 -21.63 -2.33
N THR A 76 28.90 -20.79 -1.92
CA THR A 76 30.32 -20.99 -2.19
C THR A 76 31.07 -21.67 -1.04
N TYR A 77 30.38 -21.99 0.06
CA TYR A 77 31.00 -22.59 1.23
C TYR A 77 31.27 -24.09 1.05
N LYS A 78 32.41 -24.57 1.57
CA LYS A 78 32.83 -25.99 1.62
C LYS A 78 32.90 -26.70 0.26
N ASP A 79 33.62 -26.12 -0.69
CA ASP A 79 33.81 -26.72 -2.02
C ASP A 79 34.49 -28.10 -1.98
N GLU A 80 35.45 -28.31 -1.07
CA GLU A 80 36.12 -29.61 -0.86
C GLU A 80 35.13 -30.77 -0.60
N THR A 81 34.02 -30.50 0.10
CA THR A 81 33.00 -31.53 0.40
C THR A 81 32.17 -31.89 -0.83
N VAL A 82 32.00 -30.94 -1.76
CA VAL A 82 31.28 -31.14 -3.03
C VAL A 82 32.15 -31.88 -4.04
N GLU A 83 33.45 -31.63 -4.04
CA GLU A 83 34.41 -32.37 -4.86
C GLU A 83 34.45 -33.86 -4.49
N LEU A 84 34.35 -34.19 -3.19
CA LEU A 84 34.30 -35.58 -2.72
C LEU A 84 33.03 -36.33 -3.18
N ASN A 85 31.88 -35.64 -3.20
CA ASN A 85 30.62 -36.22 -3.67
C ASN A 85 29.64 -35.13 -4.13
N PHE A 86 29.29 -35.17 -5.42
CA PHE A 86 28.45 -34.17 -6.07
C PHE A 86 27.02 -34.06 -5.48
N VAL A 87 26.53 -35.07 -4.75
CA VAL A 87 25.25 -34.98 -4.02
C VAL A 87 25.25 -33.80 -3.04
N TRP A 88 26.39 -33.47 -2.44
CA TRP A 88 26.52 -32.33 -1.53
C TRP A 88 26.29 -30.97 -2.21
N PHE A 89 26.43 -30.88 -3.53
CA PHE A 89 26.05 -29.68 -4.29
C PHE A 89 24.55 -29.36 -4.10
N PHE A 90 23.69 -30.36 -4.27
CA PHE A 90 22.24 -30.20 -4.13
C PHE A 90 21.82 -29.95 -2.69
N VAL A 91 22.46 -30.63 -1.73
CA VAL A 91 22.23 -30.39 -0.29
C VAL A 91 22.59 -28.95 0.07
N ARG A 92 23.76 -28.46 -0.38
CA ARG A 92 24.19 -27.08 -0.18
C ARG A 92 23.22 -26.09 -0.83
N LEU A 93 22.80 -26.34 -2.07
CA LEU A 93 21.81 -25.52 -2.77
C LEU A 93 20.51 -25.41 -1.98
N PHE A 94 19.97 -26.53 -1.51
CA PHE A 94 18.76 -26.56 -0.70
C PHE A 94 18.91 -25.75 0.61
N ILE A 95 19.98 -25.98 1.36
CA ILE A 95 20.23 -25.30 2.64
C ILE A 95 20.37 -23.78 2.43
N THR A 96 21.10 -23.36 1.41
CA THR A 96 21.37 -21.93 1.14
C THR A 96 20.12 -21.18 0.63
N ILE A 97 19.25 -21.85 -0.13
CA ILE A 97 17.92 -21.33 -0.48
C ILE A 97 17.06 -21.19 0.79
N ALA A 98 17.08 -22.18 1.68
CA ALA A 98 16.32 -22.11 2.93
C ALA A 98 16.78 -20.94 3.82
N ILE A 99 18.10 -20.71 3.92
CA ILE A 99 18.68 -19.58 4.67
C ILE A 99 18.24 -18.22 4.08
N GLY A 100 18.38 -18.04 2.76
CA GLY A 100 17.97 -16.78 2.12
C GLY A 100 16.47 -16.54 2.22
N THR A 101 15.66 -17.60 2.09
CA THR A 101 14.20 -17.53 2.27
C THR A 101 13.85 -17.14 3.70
N LEU A 102 14.51 -17.72 4.71
CA LEU A 102 14.30 -17.37 6.11
C LEU A 102 14.63 -15.90 6.37
N TYR A 103 15.78 -15.42 5.88
CA TYR A 103 16.13 -13.99 5.98
C TYR A 103 15.08 -13.10 5.32
N GLY A 104 14.68 -13.42 4.07
CA GLY A 104 13.66 -12.67 3.33
C GLY A 104 12.32 -12.64 4.07
N TYR A 105 11.90 -13.75 4.65
CA TYR A 105 10.68 -13.83 5.46
C TYR A 105 10.76 -12.96 6.72
N VAL A 106 11.86 -13.02 7.47
CA VAL A 106 12.06 -12.16 8.64
C VAL A 106 12.05 -10.67 8.25
N ALA A 107 12.74 -10.31 7.17
CA ALA A 107 12.73 -8.94 6.65
C ALA A 107 11.32 -8.48 6.25
N PHE A 108 10.55 -9.34 5.59
CA PHE A 108 9.15 -9.09 5.23
C PHE A 108 8.31 -8.81 6.48
N LEU A 109 8.44 -9.63 7.53
CA LEU A 109 7.71 -9.44 8.79
C LEU A 109 8.07 -8.11 9.46
N ILE A 110 9.36 -7.74 9.47
CA ILE A 110 9.82 -6.46 10.02
C ILE A 110 9.20 -5.29 9.26
N LEU A 111 9.21 -5.34 7.92
CA LEU A 111 8.64 -4.31 7.08
C LEU A 111 7.10 -4.24 7.17
N LYS A 112 6.44 -5.37 7.41
CA LYS A 112 4.98 -5.44 7.53
C LYS A 112 4.46 -4.95 8.89
N PHE A 113 5.13 -5.31 9.98
CA PHE A 113 4.60 -5.09 11.34
C PHE A 113 5.29 -3.97 12.12
N TYR A 114 6.59 -3.78 11.95
CA TYR A 114 7.36 -2.83 12.77
C TYR A 114 7.62 -1.51 12.04
N TYR A 115 7.96 -1.59 10.76
CA TYR A 115 8.30 -0.43 9.94
C TYR A 115 7.17 0.62 9.79
N PRO A 116 5.87 0.27 9.66
CA PRO A 116 4.80 1.25 9.50
C PRO A 116 4.72 2.25 10.65
N THR A 117 5.05 1.82 11.87
CA THR A 117 5.08 2.71 13.04
C THR A 117 6.15 3.80 12.90
N ALA A 118 7.37 3.43 12.47
CA ALA A 118 8.44 4.40 12.25
C ALA A 118 8.12 5.34 11.07
N GLN A 119 7.56 4.78 9.99
CA GLN A 119 7.14 5.53 8.81
C GLN A 119 6.03 6.55 9.14
N SER A 120 5.01 6.14 9.89
CA SER A 120 3.89 7.01 10.27
C SER A 120 4.33 8.22 11.09
N LYS A 121 5.29 8.07 12.01
CA LYS A 121 5.88 9.19 12.76
C LYS A 121 6.55 10.21 11.84
N ARG A 122 7.28 9.73 10.82
CA ARG A 122 7.93 10.60 9.83
C ARG A 122 6.90 11.27 8.92
N LEU A 123 5.88 10.55 8.46
CA LEU A 123 4.80 11.09 7.63
C LEU A 123 4.03 12.20 8.38
N LYS A 124 3.68 11.99 9.65
CA LYS A 124 3.08 13.04 10.50
C LYS A 124 3.97 14.27 10.61
N LYS A 125 5.28 14.08 10.79
CA LYS A 125 6.23 15.18 10.80
C LYS A 125 6.22 15.93 9.46
N PHE A 126 6.22 15.24 8.31
CA PHE A 126 6.18 15.91 7.01
C PHE A 126 4.86 16.65 6.78
N ARG A 127 3.72 16.08 7.18
CA ARG A 127 2.40 16.70 7.05
C ARG A 127 2.30 17.97 7.89
N TYR A 128 2.46 17.86 9.21
CA TYR A 128 2.16 18.94 10.16
C TYR A 128 3.32 19.91 10.45
N THR A 129 4.46 19.80 9.78
CA THR A 129 5.51 20.83 9.91
C THR A 129 5.09 22.10 9.18
N PRO A 130 5.11 23.28 9.84
CA PRO A 130 4.70 24.54 9.22
C PRO A 130 5.36 24.80 7.87
N ARG A 131 4.54 25.20 6.90
CA ARG A 131 5.01 25.62 5.59
C ARG A 131 5.58 27.04 5.68
N VAL A 132 6.44 27.36 4.71
CA VAL A 132 6.99 28.70 4.53
C VAL A 132 6.45 29.22 3.22
N ASN A 133 5.84 30.40 3.24
CA ASN A 133 5.37 31.05 2.03
C ASN A 133 6.59 31.36 1.13
N PRO A 134 6.63 30.88 -0.12
CA PRO A 134 7.77 31.11 -1.01
C PRO A 134 7.95 32.57 -1.44
N LYS A 135 6.91 33.40 -1.37
CA LYS A 135 6.94 34.82 -1.76
C LYS A 135 7.39 35.72 -0.61
N THR A 136 6.89 35.49 0.59
CA THR A 136 7.16 36.35 1.76
C THR A 136 8.23 35.78 2.71
N GLY A 137 8.41 34.46 2.73
CA GLY A 137 9.24 33.79 3.74
C GLY A 137 8.53 33.60 5.09
N ASN A 138 7.26 33.98 5.20
CA ASN A 138 6.49 33.86 6.44
C ASN A 138 6.13 32.40 6.73
N LYS A 139 6.03 32.07 8.02
CA LYS A 139 5.49 30.78 8.46
C LYS A 139 3.98 30.78 8.27
N MET A 140 3.47 29.75 7.60
CA MET A 140 2.04 29.57 7.37
C MET A 140 1.41 28.85 8.57
N LYS A 141 0.18 29.25 8.94
CA LYS A 141 -0.68 28.57 9.92
C LYS A 141 -1.45 27.45 9.20
N LEU A 142 -1.52 26.26 9.81
CA LEU A 142 -2.46 25.22 9.39
C LEU A 142 -3.84 25.57 9.95
N LEU A 143 -4.84 25.63 9.09
CA LEU A 143 -6.23 25.84 9.48
C LEU A 143 -6.80 24.58 10.13
N SER A 144 -7.81 24.73 10.99
CA SER A 144 -8.65 23.60 11.41
C SER A 144 -9.66 23.26 10.31
N GLU A 145 -10.23 22.06 10.38
CA GLU A 145 -11.27 21.57 9.45
C GLU A 145 -12.40 22.59 9.24
N GLU A 146 -12.89 23.22 10.31
CA GLU A 146 -13.96 24.23 10.22
C GLU A 146 -13.49 25.57 9.62
N GLU A 147 -12.20 25.89 9.77
CA GLU A 147 -11.62 27.12 9.23
C GLU A 147 -11.30 26.98 7.74
N GLU A 148 -11.04 25.76 7.27
CA GLU A 148 -10.55 25.51 5.92
C GLU A 148 -11.65 25.37 4.87
N ASP A 149 -12.87 24.98 5.25
CA ASP A 149 -14.05 24.86 4.36
C ASP A 149 -14.25 26.10 3.48
N VAL A 150 -14.00 27.29 4.02
CA VAL A 150 -14.13 28.58 3.30
C VAL A 150 -13.17 28.71 2.12
N TYR A 151 -12.07 27.96 2.14
CA TYR A 151 -11.02 27.96 1.10
C TYR A 151 -11.08 26.74 0.18
N LEU A 152 -11.95 25.78 0.48
CA LEU A 152 -12.14 24.57 -0.32
C LEU A 152 -13.33 24.73 -1.27
N ASP A 153 -13.17 24.28 -2.51
CA ASP A 153 -14.28 24.22 -3.47
C ASP A 153 -15.29 23.15 -3.02
N GLU A 154 -16.57 23.31 -3.40
CA GLU A 154 -17.64 22.35 -3.03
C GLU A 154 -17.31 20.89 -3.38
N GLY A 155 -16.55 20.65 -4.45
CA GLY A 155 -16.11 19.33 -4.84
C GLY A 155 -15.02 18.74 -3.94
N MET A 156 -14.13 19.59 -3.41
CA MET A 156 -13.12 19.19 -2.41
C MET A 156 -13.79 18.85 -1.08
N GLN A 157 -14.71 19.71 -0.63
CA GLN A 157 -15.55 19.44 0.54
C GLN A 157 -16.35 18.14 0.35
N ALA A 158 -16.86 17.88 -0.86
CA ALA A 158 -17.55 16.62 -1.15
C ALA A 158 -16.63 15.39 -1.07
N GLU A 159 -15.33 15.50 -1.36
CA GLU A 159 -14.35 14.42 -1.15
C GLU A 159 -14.04 14.18 0.34
N GLU A 160 -14.01 15.24 1.16
CA GLU A 160 -13.80 15.18 2.61
C GLU A 160 -15.01 14.65 3.37
N ASN A 161 -16.21 15.11 3.00
CA ASN A 161 -17.48 14.63 3.54
C ASN A 161 -17.64 13.12 3.37
N ILE A 162 -16.98 12.55 2.38
CA ILE A 162 -16.95 11.11 2.15
C ILE A 162 -15.63 10.44 2.56
N PHE A 163 -14.75 11.15 3.27
CA PHE A 163 -13.46 10.69 3.78
C PHE A 163 -12.57 10.05 2.70
N SER A 164 -12.74 10.44 1.44
CA SER A 164 -11.96 9.90 0.32
C SER A 164 -10.61 10.60 0.19
N VAL A 165 -10.61 11.88 0.52
CA VAL A 165 -9.48 12.79 0.49
C VAL A 165 -9.56 13.62 1.76
N ASP A 166 -8.40 14.08 2.20
CA ASP A 166 -8.20 14.91 3.38
C ASP A 166 -7.32 16.08 2.90
N TYR A 167 -7.86 17.30 2.89
CA TYR A 167 -7.13 18.49 2.48
C TYR A 167 -6.56 19.18 3.71
N ASP A 168 -5.30 19.63 3.64
CA ASP A 168 -4.76 20.58 4.61
C ASP A 168 -4.68 21.96 3.95
N VAL A 169 -5.32 22.98 4.53
CA VAL A 169 -5.14 24.37 4.10
C VAL A 169 -4.15 25.12 4.99
N TRP A 170 -3.05 25.56 4.38
CA TRP A 170 -2.07 26.44 5.01
C TRP A 170 -2.33 27.88 4.58
N ILE A 171 -2.36 28.83 5.52
CA ILE A 171 -2.52 30.26 5.24
C ILE A 171 -1.36 31.09 5.79
N ASP A 172 -0.86 32.02 4.98
CA ASP A 172 -0.02 33.11 5.45
C ASP A 172 -0.91 34.22 6.02
N GLN A 173 -0.88 34.41 7.34
CA GLN A 173 -1.78 35.35 8.02
C GLN A 173 -1.54 36.82 7.66
N GLU A 174 -0.35 37.17 7.14
CA GLU A 174 -0.04 38.55 6.77
C GLU A 174 -0.53 38.91 5.36
N THR A 175 -0.51 37.95 4.43
CA THR A 175 -0.85 38.18 3.02
C THR A 175 -2.18 37.57 2.59
N GLY A 176 -2.72 36.63 3.37
CA GLY A 176 -3.89 35.84 3.00
C GLY A 176 -3.62 34.78 1.93
N GLU A 177 -2.36 34.56 1.53
CA GLU A 177 -2.03 33.54 0.55
C GLU A 177 -2.21 32.13 1.15
N THR A 178 -2.94 31.28 0.43
CA THR A 178 -3.22 29.91 0.84
C THR A 178 -2.44 28.88 0.04
N LYS A 179 -2.14 27.75 0.67
CA LYS A 179 -1.57 26.55 0.04
C LYS A 179 -2.37 25.35 0.49
N ILE A 180 -3.07 24.74 -0.47
CA ILE A 180 -3.90 23.55 -0.25
C ILE A 180 -3.06 22.31 -0.59
N GLU A 181 -3.00 21.34 0.33
CA GLU A 181 -2.27 20.08 0.14
C GLU A 181 -3.22 18.88 0.26
N LYS A 182 -3.24 18.03 -0.76
CA LYS A 182 -4.12 16.85 -0.85
C LYS A 182 -3.50 15.58 -0.22
N TYR A 183 -4.18 14.95 0.74
CA TYR A 183 -3.79 13.69 1.37
C TYR A 183 -4.81 12.57 1.12
N PRO A 184 -4.39 11.28 1.08
CA PRO A 184 -5.34 10.18 0.94
C PRO A 184 -6.21 10.05 2.20
N GLY A 185 -7.52 9.97 2.00
CA GLY A 185 -8.49 9.72 3.07
C GLY A 185 -8.57 8.25 3.49
N ASN A 186 -9.56 7.96 4.33
CA ASN A 186 -9.79 6.63 4.91
C ASN A 186 -10.67 5.74 4.02
N LEU A 187 -11.56 6.34 3.22
CA LEU A 187 -12.52 5.63 2.39
C LEU A 187 -12.02 5.52 0.95
N ILE A 188 -12.25 4.34 0.34
CA ILE A 188 -11.92 4.12 -1.07
C ILE A 188 -13.07 4.69 -1.91
N ALA A 189 -12.81 5.82 -2.56
CA ALA A 189 -13.66 6.33 -3.61
C ALA A 189 -12.85 6.50 -4.90
N ILE A 190 -13.50 6.26 -6.02
CA ILE A 190 -12.88 6.33 -7.34
C ILE A 190 -13.07 7.75 -7.87
N GLU A 191 -12.13 8.19 -8.71
CA GLU A 191 -12.28 9.44 -9.44
C GLU A 191 -13.49 9.36 -10.39
N CYS A 192 -14.37 10.35 -10.28
CA CYS A 192 -15.48 10.52 -11.19
C CYS A 192 -14.97 11.14 -12.49
N ASP A 193 -15.14 10.42 -13.59
CA ASP A 193 -14.83 10.85 -14.96
C ASP A 193 -15.65 12.05 -15.48
N ARG A 194 -16.67 12.52 -14.73
CA ARG A 194 -17.43 13.74 -15.07
C ARG A 194 -16.95 14.98 -14.32
N CYS A 195 -16.77 14.88 -13.00
CA CYS A 195 -16.39 16.04 -12.18
C CYS A 195 -14.92 16.04 -11.74
N GLY A 196 -14.16 14.96 -11.95
CA GLY A 196 -12.74 14.86 -11.59
C GLY A 196 -12.45 14.63 -10.10
N PHE A 197 -13.46 14.68 -9.24
CA PHE A 197 -13.32 14.44 -7.80
C PHE A 197 -13.39 12.94 -7.48
N GLN A 198 -12.68 12.51 -6.45
CA GLN A 198 -12.69 11.14 -5.90
C GLN A 198 -13.95 10.87 -5.10
N THR A 199 -15.12 11.07 -5.70
CA THR A 199 -16.43 11.01 -5.04
C THR A 199 -17.30 9.83 -5.46
N LEU A 200 -16.78 8.95 -6.32
CA LEU A 200 -17.51 7.81 -6.87
C LEU A 200 -17.44 6.62 -5.90
N LYS A 201 -18.55 6.32 -5.21
CA LYS A 201 -18.71 5.20 -4.26
C LYS A 201 -19.48 4.04 -4.87
N LEU A 202 -19.22 2.83 -4.39
CA LEU A 202 -20.04 1.67 -4.70
C LEU A 202 -21.39 1.83 -3.97
N GLU A 203 -22.49 1.85 -4.72
CA GLU A 203 -23.85 1.99 -4.17
C GLU A 203 -24.54 0.62 -4.08
N SER A 204 -24.41 -0.21 -5.10
CA SER A 204 -24.94 -1.57 -5.10
C SER A 204 -24.18 -2.49 -6.04
N GLU A 205 -24.39 -3.79 -5.89
CA GLU A 205 -23.91 -4.81 -6.82
C GLU A 205 -25.09 -5.69 -7.24
N GLU A 206 -25.15 -6.02 -8.52
CA GLU A 206 -26.21 -6.82 -9.11
C GLU A 206 -25.60 -8.02 -9.85
N ILE A 207 -26.03 -9.23 -9.49
CA ILE A 207 -25.60 -10.44 -10.17
C ILE A 207 -26.42 -10.57 -11.45
N ILE A 208 -25.79 -10.35 -12.61
CA ILE A 208 -26.44 -10.54 -13.92
C ILE A 208 -26.53 -12.02 -14.27
N SER A 209 -25.48 -12.78 -13.98
CA SER A 209 -25.46 -14.22 -14.19
C SER A 209 -24.79 -14.89 -13.01
N GLU A 210 -25.50 -15.84 -12.41
CA GLU A 210 -24.93 -16.67 -11.35
C GLU A 210 -23.74 -17.46 -11.90
N ALA A 211 -22.72 -17.63 -11.05
CA ALA A 211 -21.62 -18.50 -11.38
C ALA A 211 -22.07 -19.96 -11.23
N THR A 212 -21.52 -20.85 -12.07
CA THR A 212 -21.69 -22.30 -11.94
C THR A 212 -20.34 -22.94 -11.58
N GLU A 213 -20.29 -24.26 -11.44
CA GLU A 213 -19.04 -24.99 -11.19
C GLU A 213 -18.04 -24.91 -12.36
N THR A 214 -18.54 -24.66 -13.57
CA THR A 214 -17.75 -24.67 -14.80
C THR A 214 -17.70 -23.32 -15.50
N GLU A 215 -18.64 -22.42 -15.19
CA GLU A 215 -18.75 -21.12 -15.84
C GLU A 215 -18.75 -19.97 -14.83
N GLU A 216 -17.92 -18.97 -15.10
CA GLU A 216 -17.85 -17.75 -14.28
C GLU A 216 -19.15 -16.96 -14.41
N GLY A 217 -19.63 -16.44 -13.29
CA GLY A 217 -20.78 -15.54 -13.28
C GLY A 217 -20.37 -14.12 -13.68
N LYS A 218 -21.35 -13.23 -13.72
CA LYS A 218 -21.15 -11.80 -13.98
C LYS A 218 -21.88 -11.01 -12.92
N ILE A 219 -21.17 -10.05 -12.34
CA ILE A 219 -21.71 -9.08 -11.39
C ILE A 219 -21.45 -7.68 -11.94
N VAL A 220 -22.45 -6.81 -11.85
CA VAL A 220 -22.32 -5.40 -12.19
C VAL A 220 -22.28 -4.59 -10.92
N GLN A 221 -21.24 -3.79 -10.80
CA GLN A 221 -21.05 -2.85 -9.69
C GLN A 221 -21.63 -1.51 -10.12
N HIS A 222 -22.63 -1.04 -9.38
CA HIS A 222 -23.29 0.25 -9.56
C HIS A 222 -22.61 1.26 -8.65
N TYR A 223 -21.92 2.22 -9.27
CA TYR A 223 -21.25 3.29 -8.56
C TYR A 223 -22.01 4.60 -8.72
N LYS A 224 -22.01 5.43 -7.67
CA LYS A 224 -22.63 6.75 -7.69
C LYS A 224 -21.70 7.80 -7.10
N CYS A 225 -21.61 8.94 -7.79
CA CYS A 225 -20.81 10.08 -7.37
C CYS A 225 -21.60 10.92 -6.37
N SER A 226 -21.08 11.11 -5.16
CA SER A 226 -21.74 11.91 -4.12
C SER A 226 -21.84 13.41 -4.47
N TYR A 227 -20.97 13.90 -5.36
CA TYR A 227 -20.95 15.31 -5.77
C TYR A 227 -21.89 15.59 -6.96
N CYS A 228 -21.62 15.00 -8.13
CA CYS A 228 -22.36 15.30 -9.36
C CYS A 228 -23.47 14.29 -9.70
N ASN A 229 -23.76 13.33 -8.80
CA ASN A 229 -24.77 12.28 -8.98
C ASN A 229 -24.60 11.41 -10.24
N ARG A 230 -23.39 11.38 -10.82
CA ARG A 230 -23.11 10.48 -11.94
C ARG A 230 -23.15 9.04 -11.48
N ILE A 231 -23.86 8.20 -12.24
CA ILE A 231 -23.88 6.76 -12.07
C ILE A 231 -22.89 6.13 -13.06
N LYS A 232 -22.15 5.13 -12.61
CA LYS A 232 -21.21 4.35 -13.42
C LYS A 232 -21.39 2.87 -13.13
N HIS A 233 -21.49 2.08 -14.18
CA HIS A 233 -21.57 0.64 -14.09
C HIS A 233 -20.21 0.03 -14.43
N LYS A 234 -19.81 -0.98 -13.68
CA LYS A 234 -18.60 -1.75 -13.98
C LYS A 234 -18.89 -3.23 -13.90
N ASP A 235 -18.71 -3.89 -15.02
CA ASP A 235 -18.82 -5.33 -15.10
C ASP A 235 -17.59 -5.98 -14.45
N LYS A 236 -17.86 -6.95 -13.59
CA LYS A 236 -16.85 -7.79 -12.95
C LYS A 236 -17.27 -9.24 -13.09
N LYS A 237 -16.28 -10.12 -13.27
CA LYS A 237 -16.52 -11.55 -13.29
C LYS A 237 -16.69 -12.07 -11.87
N LEU A 238 -17.71 -12.90 -11.67
CA LEU A 238 -17.93 -13.64 -10.43
C LEU A 238 -17.22 -15.00 -10.56
N GLY A 239 -16.41 -15.36 -9.57
CA GLY A 239 -15.70 -16.64 -9.57
C GLY A 239 -16.66 -17.83 -9.56
N LEU A 240 -16.20 -18.97 -10.09
CA LEU A 240 -16.95 -20.23 -10.14
C LEU A 240 -17.56 -20.61 -8.79
N VAL A 241 -18.78 -21.13 -8.79
CA VAL A 241 -19.39 -21.72 -7.59
C VAL A 241 -18.68 -23.04 -7.28
N ARG A 242 -18.32 -23.24 -6.02
CA ARG A 242 -17.81 -24.54 -5.54
C ARG A 242 -18.85 -25.14 -4.61
N LYS A 243 -19.19 -26.42 -4.79
CA LYS A 243 -20.16 -27.13 -3.93
C LYS A 243 -19.71 -27.12 -2.46
N ASP A 244 -20.68 -27.04 -1.55
CA ASP A 244 -20.47 -27.20 -0.12
C ASP A 244 -19.75 -28.52 0.16
N GLY A 245 -18.61 -28.44 0.85
CA GLY A 245 -17.71 -29.58 1.11
C GLY A 245 -16.53 -29.74 0.14
N GLN A 246 -16.52 -29.06 -1.02
CA GLN A 246 -15.33 -28.93 -1.90
C GLN A 246 -14.59 -27.60 -1.70
N PHE A 247 -15.19 -26.65 -0.99
CA PHE A 247 -14.48 -25.49 -0.47
C PHE A 247 -13.73 -25.88 0.82
N ILE A 248 -12.72 -26.73 0.68
CA ILE A 248 -11.61 -26.68 1.62
C ILE A 248 -10.94 -25.37 1.28
N VAL A 249 -11.09 -24.33 2.12
CA VAL A 249 -10.11 -23.26 2.17
C VAL A 249 -8.82 -23.99 2.52
N PRO A 250 -7.84 -24.14 1.61
CA PRO A 250 -6.54 -24.67 2.05
C PRO A 250 -6.16 -23.93 3.34
N GLU A 251 -5.53 -24.57 4.33
CA GLU A 251 -5.04 -23.82 5.50
C GLU A 251 -4.11 -22.64 5.08
N ASN A 252 -3.60 -22.72 3.85
CA ASN A 252 -2.82 -21.72 3.12
C ASN A 252 -3.58 -21.01 1.97
N ALA A 253 -4.91 -21.07 1.88
CA ALA A 253 -5.67 -20.23 0.95
C ALA A 253 -5.51 -18.79 1.41
N THR A 254 -4.64 -18.07 0.74
CA THR A 254 -4.59 -16.63 0.82
C THR A 254 -5.64 -16.09 -0.14
N PHE A 255 -6.56 -15.28 0.38
CA PHE A 255 -7.25 -14.29 -0.45
C PHE A 255 -6.19 -13.59 -1.27
N VAL A 256 -6.38 -13.43 -2.59
CA VAL A 256 -5.36 -12.86 -3.50
C VAL A 256 -4.69 -11.67 -2.83
N ASP A 257 -3.48 -11.92 -2.34
CA ASP A 257 -2.67 -10.90 -1.72
C ASP A 257 -2.41 -9.87 -2.82
N ASP A 258 -2.74 -8.60 -2.56
CA ASP A 258 -1.90 -7.55 -3.13
C ASP A 258 -0.46 -7.96 -2.76
N PRO A 259 0.47 -8.11 -3.73
CA PRO A 259 1.87 -8.50 -3.47
C PRO A 259 2.64 -7.58 -2.49
N LEU A 260 1.95 -6.67 -1.81
CA LEU A 260 2.41 -5.63 -0.91
C LEU A 260 1.68 -5.56 0.45
N GLY A 261 0.94 -6.59 0.86
CA GLY A 261 0.73 -6.87 2.30
C GLY A 261 -0.28 -6.02 3.07
N GLY A 262 -1.45 -5.75 2.51
CA GLY A 262 -2.65 -5.22 3.22
C GLY A 262 -3.34 -6.22 4.17
N LYS A 263 -4.31 -5.75 4.98
CA LYS A 263 -4.75 -6.33 6.28
C LYS A 263 -5.86 -7.40 6.23
N LYS A 264 -5.94 -8.17 7.34
CA LYS A 264 -6.89 -9.24 7.76
C LYS A 264 -8.39 -8.88 7.79
N VAL A 265 -8.79 -7.71 7.29
CA VAL A 265 -10.17 -7.22 7.21
C VAL A 265 -10.34 -6.70 5.79
N ILE A 266 -11.26 -7.30 5.04
CA ILE A 266 -11.51 -6.94 3.63
C ILE A 266 -12.35 -5.65 3.57
N LEU A 267 -13.22 -5.47 4.57
CA LEU A 267 -14.19 -4.38 4.68
C LEU A 267 -14.78 -4.39 6.10
N ILE A 268 -14.95 -3.24 6.73
CA ILE A 268 -15.84 -3.06 7.89
C ILE A 268 -17.00 -2.20 7.44
N LYS A 269 -18.20 -2.78 7.37
CA LYS A 269 -19.43 -2.02 7.13
C LYS A 269 -19.99 -1.56 8.48
N VAL A 270 -20.04 -0.25 8.70
CA VAL A 270 -20.76 0.36 9.81
C VAL A 270 -22.08 0.88 9.27
N GLU A 271 -23.19 0.41 9.84
CA GLU A 271 -24.52 0.90 9.52
C GLU A 271 -25.05 1.72 10.70
N ILE A 272 -25.35 2.99 10.43
CA ILE A 272 -25.84 3.93 11.44
C ILE A 272 -27.32 4.15 11.15
N HIS A 273 -28.15 3.87 12.16
CA HIS A 273 -29.60 4.03 12.11
C HIS A 273 -30.03 5.30 12.85
N ALA A 274 -30.69 6.23 12.16
CA ALA A 274 -31.31 7.39 12.78
C ALA A 274 -32.67 7.05 13.40
N LYS A 275 -33.15 7.96 14.25
CA LYS A 275 -34.44 7.83 14.96
C LYS A 275 -35.66 7.92 14.04
N ASP A 276 -35.49 8.47 12.84
CA ASP A 276 -36.51 8.57 11.79
C ASP A 276 -36.63 7.31 10.92
N GLY A 277 -35.74 6.34 11.11
CA GLY A 277 -35.71 5.08 10.35
C GLY A 277 -34.76 5.09 9.15
N GLU A 278 -34.03 6.18 8.89
CA GLU A 278 -32.98 6.18 7.86
C GLU A 278 -31.76 5.36 8.32
N SER A 279 -31.21 4.53 7.44
CA SER A 279 -29.93 3.85 7.67
C SER A 279 -28.89 4.25 6.62
N LYS A 280 -27.68 4.61 7.08
CA LYS A 280 -26.54 4.91 6.22
C LYS A 280 -25.42 3.92 6.50
N SER A 281 -24.87 3.33 5.43
CA SER A 281 -23.78 2.37 5.55
C SER A 281 -22.46 2.92 5.04
N PHE A 282 -21.40 2.74 5.81
CA PHE A 282 -20.05 3.19 5.53
C PHE A 282 -19.07 2.02 5.58
N GLU A 283 -18.09 1.99 4.67
CA GLU A 283 -17.22 0.83 4.47
C GLU A 283 -15.74 1.17 4.66
N PHE A 284 -15.10 0.64 5.70
CA PHE A 284 -13.72 0.98 6.07
C PHE A 284 -12.75 -0.15 5.75
N GLN A 285 -11.48 0.19 5.51
CA GLN A 285 -10.45 -0.82 5.24
C GLN A 285 -9.98 -1.52 6.52
N ASN A 286 -10.14 -0.88 7.69
CA ASN A 286 -9.77 -1.47 8.97
C ASN A 286 -10.48 -0.83 10.18
N LEU A 287 -10.41 -1.51 11.33
CA LEU A 287 -11.10 -1.13 12.56
C LEU A 287 -10.70 0.26 13.07
N LYS A 288 -9.45 0.67 12.85
CA LYS A 288 -8.95 1.97 13.30
C LYS A 288 -9.59 3.12 12.52
N GLU A 289 -9.79 2.95 11.22
CA GLU A 289 -10.50 3.92 10.37
C GLU A 289 -11.98 4.00 10.73
N ALA A 290 -12.62 2.84 10.96
CA ALA A 290 -14.00 2.79 11.42
C ALA A 290 -14.18 3.49 12.77
N GLN A 291 -13.26 3.26 13.72
CA GLN A 291 -13.28 3.94 15.03
C GLN A 291 -13.06 5.45 14.90
N LYS A 292 -12.04 5.86 14.13
CA LYS A 292 -11.78 7.29 13.89
C LYS A 292 -13.00 7.98 13.27
N PHE A 293 -13.63 7.34 12.29
CA PHE A 293 -14.88 7.82 11.69
C PHE A 293 -15.98 7.95 12.73
N MET A 294 -16.18 6.95 13.60
CA MET A 294 -17.22 7.03 14.64
C MET A 294 -16.98 8.15 15.66
N ASP A 295 -15.71 8.50 15.94
CA ASP A 295 -15.36 9.61 16.83
C ASP A 295 -15.63 10.99 16.18
N GLU A 296 -15.54 11.07 14.85
CA GLU A 296 -15.70 12.29 14.05
C GLU A 296 -17.10 12.42 13.42
N PHE A 297 -17.91 11.36 13.45
CA PHE A 297 -19.19 11.29 12.76
C PHE A 297 -20.24 12.15 13.46
N ASP A 298 -20.70 13.17 12.74
CA ASP A 298 -21.81 14.02 13.11
C ASP A 298 -22.98 13.80 12.14
N PHE A 299 -24.14 13.41 12.68
CA PHE A 299 -25.32 13.08 11.88
C PHE A 299 -25.82 14.33 11.12
N ASP A 300 -25.70 15.51 11.73
CA ASP A 300 -26.24 16.76 11.16
C ASP A 300 -25.45 17.24 9.93
N ARG A 301 -24.15 16.94 9.86
CA ARG A 301 -23.31 17.18 8.66
C ARG A 301 -23.69 16.31 7.46
N VAL A 302 -24.35 15.19 7.73
CA VAL A 302 -24.74 14.19 6.73
C VAL A 302 -26.21 14.32 6.32
N VAL A 303 -26.97 15.19 7.02
CA VAL A 303 -28.39 15.48 6.81
C VAL A 303 -28.63 16.70 5.90
N GLU A 304 -27.61 17.49 5.55
CA GLU A 304 -27.71 18.43 4.42
C GLU A 304 -27.66 17.70 3.06
N LYS A 305 -28.71 16.91 2.78
CA LYS A 305 -29.31 16.64 1.47
C LYS A 305 -30.46 15.63 1.59
#